data_AF-A0A2E6N0C2-F1
#
_entry.id   AF-A0A2E6N0C2-F1
#
_cell.length_a   1.000
_cell.length_b   1.000
_cell.length_c   1.000
_cell.angle_alpha   90.00
_cell.angle_beta   90.00
_cell.angle_gamma   90.00
#
_symmetry.space_group_name_H-M   'P 1'
#
loop_
_entity.id
_entity.type
_entity.pdbx_description
1 polymer ?
#
loop_
_entity_poly.entity_id
_entity_poly.type
_entity_poly.pdbx_seq_one_letter_code
_entity_poly.pdbx_strand_id
1 'polypeptide(L)'
;MTRIPLSAADEQRRLMKQRLQLSTAEIGLTVRTTNCLEEKGIFTVRDLLHATPADLLSISNFGGKTLEEVYGALEEIGFFRTAPKPPTAEAIA
;
A
#
# COMPACT_ATOMS: atom_id res chain seq x y z
N MET A 1 25.97 23.38 18.49
CA MET A 1 25.21 22.38 17.70
C MET A 1 23.74 22.61 17.97
N THR A 2 23.03 23.20 17.02
CA THR A 2 21.65 23.71 17.19
C THR A 2 20.69 22.56 17.55
N ARG A 3 20.19 22.58 18.78
CA ARG A 3 19.04 21.77 19.22
C ARG A 3 17.78 22.38 18.61
N ILE A 4 17.53 22.07 17.35
CA ILE A 4 16.27 22.41 16.70
C ILE A 4 15.23 21.44 17.29
N PRO A 5 14.19 21.93 17.98
CA PRO A 5 13.07 21.07 18.32
C PRO A 5 12.44 20.64 17.01
N LEU A 6 12.47 19.34 16.70
CA LEU A 6 11.64 18.80 15.63
C LEU A 6 10.20 19.16 16.01
N SER A 7 9.59 20.04 15.22
CA SER A 7 8.17 20.35 15.39
C SER A 7 7.39 19.05 15.23
N ALA A 8 6.30 18.87 15.99
CA ALA A 8 5.46 17.67 15.90
C ALA A 8 5.05 17.35 14.45
N ALA A 9 4.92 18.37 13.59
CA ALA A 9 4.65 18.21 12.16
C ALA A 9 5.77 17.47 11.39
N ASP A 10 7.03 17.65 11.77
CA ASP A 10 8.18 16.99 11.14
C ASP A 10 8.38 15.57 11.63
N GLU A 11 8.06 15.29 12.90
CA GLU A 11 7.98 13.93 13.44
C GLU A 11 6.88 13.13 12.73
N GLN A 12 5.69 13.72 12.55
CA GLN A 12 4.59 13.12 11.79
C GLN A 12 5.00 12.82 10.34
N ARG A 13 5.66 13.77 9.67
CA ARG A 13 6.20 13.55 8.31
C ARG A 13 7.21 12.41 8.26
N ARG A 14 8.11 12.30 9.25
CA ARG A 14 9.07 11.19 9.33
C ARG A 14 8.39 9.85 9.55
N LEU A 15 7.46 9.78 10.49
CA LEU A 15 6.69 8.58 10.77
C LEU A 15 5.93 8.11 9.51
N MET A 16 5.23 9.02 8.84
CA MET A 16 4.51 8.70 7.61
C MET A 16 5.47 8.23 6.49
N LYS A 17 6.64 8.87 6.37
CA LYS A 17 7.68 8.48 5.41
C LYS A 17 8.30 7.12 5.75
N GLN A 18 8.40 6.76 7.03
CA GLN A 18 8.83 5.42 7.46
C GLN A 18 7.76 4.39 7.12
N ARG A 19 6.48 4.69 7.33
CA ARG A 19 5.36 3.80 6.94
C ARG A 19 5.35 3.51 5.44
N LEU A 20 5.64 4.51 4.60
CA LEU A 20 5.82 4.34 3.14
C LEU A 20 7.00 3.44 2.75
N GLN A 21 8.02 3.36 3.61
CA GLN A 21 9.22 2.54 3.37
C GLN A 21 9.07 1.12 3.92
N LEU A 22 7.98 0.82 4.64
CA LEU A 22 7.68 -0.54 5.08
C LEU A 22 7.52 -1.44 3.86
N SER A 23 8.02 -2.66 4.01
CA SER A 23 7.92 -3.67 2.97
C SER A 23 6.51 -4.27 2.93
N THR A 24 6.12 -4.76 1.75
CA THR A 24 4.87 -5.53 1.57
C THR A 24 4.82 -6.77 2.48
N ALA A 25 5.99 -7.33 2.84
CA ALA A 25 6.13 -8.39 3.83
C ALA A 25 5.86 -7.95 5.29
N GLU A 26 6.10 -6.67 5.63
CA GLU A 26 5.94 -6.16 7.01
C GLU A 26 4.50 -5.75 7.32
N ILE A 27 3.71 -5.46 6.30
CA ILE A 27 2.32 -5.01 6.42
C ILE A 27 1.33 -6.18 6.50
N GLY A 28 1.83 -7.41 6.68
CA GLY A 28 1.00 -8.59 6.94
C GLY A 28 0.34 -9.21 5.71
N LEU A 29 0.86 -8.96 4.50
CA LEU A 29 0.37 -9.63 3.29
C LEU A 29 0.72 -11.11 3.29
N THR A 30 -0.11 -11.92 2.62
CA THR A 30 0.20 -13.33 2.45
C THR A 30 1.43 -13.51 1.57
N VAL A 31 2.18 -14.60 1.79
CA VAL A 31 3.36 -14.96 0.99
C VAL A 31 3.05 -14.97 -0.51
N ARG A 32 1.82 -15.35 -0.90
CA ARG A 32 1.37 -15.32 -2.30
C ARG A 32 1.29 -13.90 -2.83
N THR A 33 0.66 -13.00 -2.09
CA THR A 33 0.53 -11.59 -2.44
C THR A 33 1.90 -10.92 -2.50
N THR A 34 2.76 -11.15 -1.51
CA THR A 34 4.14 -10.64 -1.48
C THR A 34 4.93 -11.09 -2.70
N ASN A 35 4.96 -12.40 -3.00
CA ASN A 35 5.70 -12.92 -4.16
C ASN A 35 5.20 -12.34 -5.50
N CYS A 36 3.89 -12.11 -5.65
CA CYS A 36 3.34 -11.51 -6.87
C CYS A 36 3.76 -10.03 -7.02
N LEU A 37 3.86 -9.30 -5.91
CA LEU A 37 4.33 -7.92 -5.90
C LEU A 37 5.84 -7.84 -6.17
N GLU A 38 6.62 -8.74 -5.56
CA GLU A 38 8.08 -8.82 -5.76
C GLU A 38 8.46 -9.19 -7.19
N GLU A 39 7.73 -10.08 -7.86
CA GLU A 39 7.93 -10.43 -9.27
C GLU A 39 7.82 -9.21 -10.19
N LYS A 40 7.04 -8.23 -9.76
CA LYS A 40 6.84 -6.96 -10.45
C LYS A 40 7.83 -5.86 -10.05
N GLY A 41 8.69 -6.13 -9.07
CA GLY A 41 9.59 -5.14 -8.48
C GLY A 41 8.98 -4.29 -7.37
N ILE A 42 7.77 -4.63 -6.88
CA ILE A 42 7.09 -3.92 -5.81
C ILE A 42 7.45 -4.56 -4.46
N PHE A 43 8.44 -3.99 -3.77
CA PHE A 43 8.87 -4.47 -2.45
C PHE A 43 8.32 -3.63 -1.29
N THR A 44 7.88 -2.39 -1.56
CA THR A 44 7.49 -1.42 -0.52
C THR A 44 6.11 -0.85 -0.73
N VAL A 45 5.48 -0.36 0.34
CA VAL A 45 4.19 0.35 0.29
C VAL A 45 4.25 1.54 -0.66
N ARG A 46 5.38 2.25 -0.71
CA ARG A 46 5.60 3.35 -1.67
C ARG A 46 5.48 2.88 -3.12
N ASP A 47 6.12 1.77 -3.44
CA ASP A 47 6.10 1.22 -4.80
C ASP A 47 4.69 0.73 -5.16
N LEU A 48 4.01 0.12 -4.18
CA LEU A 48 2.64 -0.34 -4.30
C LEU A 48 1.65 0.82 -4.56
N LEU A 49 1.86 1.97 -3.91
CA LEU A 49 1.09 3.20 -4.15
C LEU A 49 1.34 3.81 -5.53
N HIS A 50 2.57 3.68 -6.03
CA HIS A 50 2.93 4.10 -7.39
C HIS A 50 2.39 3.13 -8.45
N ALA A 51 2.24 1.85 -8.12
CA ALA A 51 1.66 0.85 -8.99
C ALA A 51 0.15 1.12 -9.24
N THR A 52 -0.30 0.76 -10.45
CA THR A 52 -1.72 0.84 -10.80
C THR A 52 -2.43 -0.49 -10.61
N PRO A 53 -3.72 -0.49 -10.25
CA PRO A 53 -4.48 -1.71 -10.10
C PRO A 53 -4.63 -2.46 -11.41
N ALA A 54 -4.69 -1.76 -12.54
CA ALA A 54 -4.67 -2.38 -13.86
C ALA A 54 -3.41 -3.21 -14.08
N ASP A 55 -2.28 -2.68 -13.65
CA ASP A 55 -0.99 -3.35 -13.76
C ASP A 55 -0.88 -4.51 -12.75
N LEU A 56 -1.48 -4.39 -11.56
CA LEU A 56 -1.57 -5.51 -10.60
C LEU A 56 -2.47 -6.63 -11.14
N LEU A 57 -3.63 -6.28 -11.71
CA LEU A 57 -4.57 -7.22 -12.33
C LEU A 57 -4.03 -7.88 -13.61
N SER A 58 -2.96 -7.35 -14.20
CA SER A 58 -2.30 -7.94 -15.37
C SER A 58 -1.39 -9.12 -15.01
N ILE A 59 -1.10 -9.34 -13.72
CA ILE A 59 -0.23 -10.43 -13.26
C ILE A 59 -1.06 -11.73 -13.26
N SER A 60 -0.59 -12.78 -13.94
CA SER A 60 -1.34 -14.05 -14.12
C SER A 60 -1.70 -14.79 -12.84
N ASN A 61 -1.15 -14.40 -11.69
CA ASN A 61 -1.43 -14.97 -10.37
C ASN A 61 -2.10 -13.99 -9.39
N PHE A 62 -2.51 -12.82 -9.88
CA PHE A 62 -3.08 -11.75 -9.08
C PHE A 62 -4.59 -11.75 -9.25
N GLY A 63 -5.30 -12.20 -8.22
CA GLY A 63 -6.75 -12.30 -8.21
C GLY A 63 -7.40 -11.20 -7.37
N GLY A 64 -8.73 -11.23 -7.31
CA GLY A 64 -9.51 -10.32 -6.47
C GLY A 64 -9.13 -10.42 -4.99
N LYS A 65 -8.85 -11.63 -4.50
CA LYS A 65 -8.46 -11.89 -3.10
C LYS A 65 -7.10 -11.26 -2.75
N THR A 66 -6.11 -11.42 -3.63
CA THR A 66 -4.77 -10.84 -3.53
C THR A 66 -4.83 -9.31 -3.57
N LEU A 67 -5.70 -8.77 -4.43
CA LEU A 67 -5.95 -7.34 -4.56
C LEU A 67 -6.62 -6.74 -3.32
N GLU A 68 -7.62 -7.42 -2.76
CA GLU A 68 -8.28 -7.02 -1.51
C GLU A 68 -7.31 -7.04 -0.33
N GLU A 69 -6.44 -8.05 -0.21
CA GLU A 69 -5.40 -8.08 0.84
C GLU A 69 -4.46 -6.87 0.76
N VAL A 70 -4.02 -6.54 -0.46
CA VAL A 70 -3.21 -5.34 -0.72
C VAL A 70 -3.93 -4.07 -0.25
N TYR A 71 -5.20 -3.93 -0.61
CA TYR A 71 -5.98 -2.75 -0.22
C TYR A 71 -6.24 -2.69 1.28
N GLY A 72 -6.57 -3.81 1.92
CA GLY A 72 -6.76 -3.87 3.37
C GLY A 72 -5.49 -3.48 4.12
N ALA A 73 -4.32 -3.97 3.68
CA ALA A 73 -3.04 -3.59 4.28
C ALA A 73 -2.74 -2.10 4.08
N LEU A 74 -3.04 -1.54 2.90
CA LEU A 74 -2.93 -0.10 2.64
C LEU A 74 -3.84 0.74 3.55
N GLU A 75 -5.08 0.30 3.77
CA GLU A 75 -6.04 0.94 4.67
C GLU A 75 -5.58 0.89 6.14
N GLU A 76 -5.03 -0.24 6.61
CA GLU A 76 -4.49 -0.36 7.98
C GLU A 76 -3.36 0.64 8.26
N ILE A 77 -2.56 0.97 7.25
CA ILE A 77 -1.44 1.92 7.38
C ILE A 77 -1.95 3.38 7.21
N GLY A 78 -3.21 3.57 6.83
CA GLY A 78 -3.83 4.88 6.60
C GLY A 78 -3.52 5.48 5.24
N PHE A 79 -3.09 4.67 4.27
CA PHE A 79 -2.83 5.10 2.90
C PHE A 79 -4.02 4.74 1.99
N PHE A 80 -5.01 5.62 1.93
CA PHE A 80 -6.07 5.51 0.92
C PHE A 80 -5.55 5.99 -0.43
N ARG A 81 -5.72 5.16 -1.46
CA ARG A 81 -5.57 5.62 -2.84
C ARG A 81 -6.60 6.72 -3.05
N THR A 82 -6.17 7.95 -3.34
CA THR A 82 -7.07 9.05 -3.75
C THR A 82 -7.77 8.81 -5.10
N ALA A 83 -7.69 7.59 -5.64
CA ALA A 83 -8.49 7.18 -6.78
C ALA A 83 -9.81 6.66 -6.22
N PRO A 84 -10.97 7.18 -6.66
CA PRO A 84 -12.25 6.62 -6.29
C PRO A 84 -12.23 5.13 -6.60
N LYS A 85 -12.55 4.31 -5.60
CA LYS A 85 -12.92 2.89 -5.76
C LYS A 85 -13.76 2.80 -7.05
N PRO A 86 -13.38 2.02 -8.08
CA PRO A 86 -14.30 1.76 -9.17
C PRO A 86 -15.56 1.22 -8.51
N PRO A 87 -16.75 1.79 -8.82
CA PRO A 87 -17.98 1.54 -8.09
C PRO A 87 -18.19 0.03 -8.05
N THR A 88 -17.88 -0.57 -6.90
CA THR A 88 -18.23 -1.96 -6.66
C THR A 88 -19.73 -1.91 -6.49
N ALA A 89 -20.43 -2.57 -7.40
CA ALA A 89 -21.87 -2.52 -7.59
C ALA A 89 -22.61 -3.23 -6.44
N GLU A 90 -22.47 -2.74 -5.21
CA GLU A 90 -23.22 -3.17 -4.02
C GLU A 90 -23.70 -1.94 -3.24
N ALA A 91 -24.52 -1.13 -3.91
CA ALA A 91 -25.36 -0.10 -3.30
C ALA A 91 -26.78 -0.19 -3.85
N ILE A 92 -27.34 -1.40 -3.95
CA ILE A 92 -28.79 -1.63 -4.06
C ILE A 92 -29.11 -3.07 -3.63
N ALA A 93 -29.44 -3.25 -2.35
CA ALA A 93 -30.40 -4.23 -1.84
C ALA A 93 -30.78 -3.84 -0.41
#